data_AF-X1NZE6-F1
#
_entry.id   AF-X1NZE6-F1
#
_cell.length_a   1.000
_cell.length_b   1.000
_cell.length_c   1.000
_cell.angle_alpha   90.00
_cell.angle_beta   90.00
_cell.angle_gamma   90.00
#
_symmetry.space_group_name_H-M   'P 1'
#
loop_
_entity.id
_entity.type
_entity.pdbx_description
1 polymer ?
#
loop_
_entity_poly.entity_id
_entity_poly.type
_entity_poly.pdbx_seq_one_letter_code
_entity_poly.pdbx_strand_id
1 'polypeptide(L)'
;GNIDTELEKLRVAIDCGADAVMDLSTGGDISAIRRAIVAASSVPIGTVPVYQAGIKAIESRDAIVKMTVDDLFAGIEEHIYDGVDFITVHCGVTQSAIARLKQQGRVVDVVSRGGAFLIGWILYNERENPLYEYYDRLLELAREFDVTLSLGDGMRPGSLADATDRAQVEELLTLGELVDRARQAGVQVMVEGPGHLPLNQIEANVQLQKSICKGAPFYVLGPLVTDIGAGYDHITGAIGGAIAAAAGTDFLCYVTPSEHLGLP
;
A
#
# COMPACT_ATOMS: atom_id res chain seq x y z
N GLY A 1 12.86 -14.06 5.16
CA GLY A 1 13.55 -14.98 6.07
C GLY A 1 12.91 -16.34 5.96
N ASN A 2 13.03 -17.17 6.99
CA ASN A 2 12.21 -18.35 7.19
C ASN A 2 11.14 -18.08 8.26
N ILE A 3 10.23 -19.02 8.50
CA ILE A 3 9.13 -18.87 9.47
C ILE A 3 9.66 -18.40 10.84
N ASP A 4 10.70 -19.04 11.37
CA ASP A 4 11.24 -18.70 12.70
C ASP A 4 11.72 -17.25 12.77
N THR A 5 12.43 -16.78 11.74
CA THR A 5 12.91 -15.39 11.70
C THR A 5 11.78 -14.38 11.56
N GLU A 6 10.72 -14.69 10.80
CA GLU A 6 9.59 -13.76 10.64
C GLU A 6 8.71 -13.73 11.89
N LEU A 7 8.53 -14.87 12.58
CA LEU A 7 7.84 -14.91 13.87
C LEU A 7 8.59 -14.14 14.97
N GLU A 8 9.92 -14.19 14.96
CA GLU A 8 10.72 -13.39 15.89
C GLU A 8 10.57 -11.88 15.59
N LYS A 9 10.54 -11.47 14.31
CA LYS A 9 10.25 -10.07 13.94
C LYS A 9 8.86 -9.63 14.38
N LEU A 10 7.85 -10.48 14.18
CA LEU A 10 6.48 -10.23 14.66
C LEU A 10 6.46 -9.99 16.17
N ARG A 11 7.10 -10.89 16.94
CA ARG A 11 7.19 -10.78 18.40
C ARG A 11 7.86 -9.47 18.82
N VAL A 12 9.01 -9.15 18.23
CA VAL A 12 9.76 -7.91 18.53
C VAL A 12 8.94 -6.66 18.17
N ALA A 13 8.22 -6.66 17.04
CA ALA A 13 7.37 -5.54 16.66
C ALA A 13 6.24 -5.31 17.68
N ILE A 14 5.56 -6.38 18.10
CA ILE A 14 4.49 -6.31 19.11
C ILE A 14 5.04 -5.88 20.47
N ASP A 15 6.17 -6.45 20.92
CA ASP A 15 6.82 -6.09 22.20
C ASP A 15 7.26 -4.61 22.22
N CYS A 16 7.59 -4.05 21.05
CA CYS A 16 7.91 -2.63 20.87
C CYS A 16 6.68 -1.73 20.70
N GLY A 17 5.46 -2.27 20.74
CA GLY A 17 4.21 -1.52 20.71
C GLY A 17 3.64 -1.24 19.31
N ALA A 18 3.95 -2.05 18.31
CA ALA A 18 3.27 -1.95 17.01
C ALA A 18 1.77 -2.29 17.14
N ASP A 19 0.89 -1.38 16.71
CA ASP A 19 -0.56 -1.56 16.79
C ASP A 19 -1.13 -2.52 15.72
N ALA A 20 -0.40 -2.71 14.61
CA ALA A 20 -0.68 -3.67 13.56
C ALA A 20 0.62 -4.01 12.82
N VAL A 21 0.67 -5.17 12.17
CA VAL A 21 1.85 -5.64 11.42
C VAL A 21 1.45 -6.04 10.01
N MET A 22 2.28 -5.73 9.02
CA MET A 22 2.05 -6.18 7.65
C MET A 22 3.04 -7.27 7.24
N ASP A 23 2.54 -8.39 6.75
CA ASP A 23 3.37 -9.39 6.06
C ASP A 23 3.56 -8.96 4.59
N LEU A 24 4.79 -8.53 4.28
CA LEU A 24 5.21 -8.09 2.95
C LEU A 24 6.15 -9.10 2.28
N SER A 25 6.09 -10.37 2.67
CA SER A 25 6.93 -11.44 2.13
C SER A 25 6.84 -11.55 0.61
N THR A 26 8.00 -11.65 -0.05
CA THR A 26 8.12 -11.80 -1.51
C THR A 26 9.01 -12.96 -1.92
N GLY A 27 9.26 -13.92 -1.03
CA GLY A 27 10.11 -15.07 -1.32
C GLY A 27 9.95 -16.16 -0.29
N GLY A 28 10.44 -17.36 -0.63
CA GLY A 28 10.16 -18.56 0.14
C GLY A 28 8.69 -18.99 0.03
N ASP A 29 8.22 -19.77 1.02
CA ASP A 29 6.82 -20.18 1.11
C ASP A 29 5.99 -19.09 1.77
N ILE A 30 5.56 -18.11 0.95
CA ILE A 30 4.78 -16.95 1.41
C ILE A 30 3.51 -17.39 2.15
N SER A 31 2.82 -18.42 1.65
CA SER A 31 1.59 -18.93 2.25
C SER A 31 1.84 -19.53 3.64
N ALA A 32 2.90 -20.33 3.80
CA ALA A 32 3.24 -20.92 5.09
C ALA A 32 3.70 -19.86 6.11
N ILE A 33 4.50 -18.87 5.66
CA ILE A 33 4.94 -17.74 6.51
C ILE A 33 3.73 -16.94 6.97
N ARG A 34 2.85 -16.51 6.06
CA ARG A 34 1.66 -15.72 6.38
C ARG A 34 0.77 -16.44 7.39
N ARG A 35 0.43 -17.71 7.16
CA ARG A 35 -0.40 -18.49 8.10
C ARG A 35 0.24 -18.59 9.48
N ALA A 36 1.56 -18.75 9.56
CA ALA A 36 2.25 -18.77 10.83
C ALA A 36 2.17 -17.42 11.55
N ILE A 37 2.37 -16.31 10.82
CA ILE A 37 2.24 -14.94 11.34
C ILE A 37 0.83 -14.68 11.85
N VAL A 38 -0.20 -14.94 11.04
CA VAL A 38 -1.61 -14.74 11.42
C VAL A 38 -1.96 -15.56 12.66
N ALA A 39 -1.55 -16.83 12.73
CA ALA A 39 -1.82 -17.68 13.88
C ALA A 39 -1.11 -17.24 15.17
N ALA A 40 0.02 -16.54 15.07
CA ALA A 40 0.82 -16.10 16.21
C ALA A 40 0.54 -14.65 16.65
N SER A 41 -0.09 -13.85 15.80
CA SER A 41 -0.27 -12.42 16.04
C SER A 41 -1.37 -12.14 17.06
N SER A 42 -1.12 -11.17 17.95
CA SER A 42 -2.12 -10.59 18.84
C SER A 42 -2.65 -9.23 18.35
N VAL A 43 -2.15 -8.75 17.20
CA VAL A 43 -2.52 -7.47 16.58
C VAL A 43 -2.97 -7.71 15.13
N PRO A 44 -3.74 -6.79 14.52
CA PRO A 44 -4.17 -6.94 13.13
C PRO A 44 -3.01 -7.17 12.15
N ILE A 45 -3.21 -8.09 11.22
CA ILE A 45 -2.28 -8.43 10.15
C ILE A 45 -2.76 -7.88 8.81
N GLY A 46 -1.92 -7.05 8.21
CA GLY A 46 -2.09 -6.53 6.86
C GLY A 46 -1.26 -7.27 5.83
N THR A 47 -1.65 -7.22 4.55
CA THR A 47 -0.85 -7.78 3.46
C THR A 47 -1.00 -6.99 2.15
N VAL A 48 -0.15 -7.28 1.17
CA VAL A 48 -0.24 -6.72 -0.20
C VAL A 48 -0.40 -7.89 -1.21
N PRO A 49 -1.62 -8.38 -1.48
CA PRO A 49 -1.83 -9.62 -2.24
C PRO A 49 -1.22 -9.65 -3.64
N VAL A 50 -1.11 -8.49 -4.30
CA VAL A 50 -0.50 -8.39 -5.65
C VAL A 50 0.96 -8.84 -5.67
N TYR A 51 1.68 -8.85 -4.53
CA TYR A 51 3.04 -9.37 -4.47
C TYR A 51 3.07 -10.87 -4.70
N GLN A 52 2.26 -11.63 -3.94
CA GLN A 52 2.19 -13.08 -4.10
C GLN A 52 1.62 -13.46 -5.47
N ALA A 53 0.58 -12.77 -5.94
CA ALA A 53 0.00 -13.02 -7.25
C ALA A 53 1.01 -12.78 -8.39
N GLY A 54 1.80 -11.70 -8.31
CA GLY A 54 2.86 -11.40 -9.27
C GLY A 54 3.97 -12.46 -9.29
N ILE A 55 4.39 -12.94 -8.11
CA ILE A 55 5.40 -14.01 -8.00
C ILE A 55 4.88 -15.31 -8.60
N LYS A 56 3.66 -15.72 -8.26
CA LYS A 56 3.02 -16.91 -8.86
C LYS A 56 2.91 -16.80 -10.37
N ALA A 57 2.61 -15.61 -10.91
CA ALA A 57 2.57 -15.38 -12.34
C ALA A 57 3.96 -15.48 -13.01
N ILE A 58 5.04 -15.10 -12.33
CA ILE A 58 6.41 -15.37 -12.82
C ILE A 58 6.64 -16.88 -12.92
N GLU A 59 6.26 -17.64 -11.88
CA GLU A 59 6.50 -19.08 -11.81
C GLU A 59 5.65 -19.88 -12.80
N SER A 60 4.38 -19.49 -12.99
CA SER A 60 3.43 -20.25 -13.82
C SER A 60 3.23 -19.70 -15.23
N ARG A 61 3.59 -18.43 -15.48
CA ARG A 61 3.37 -17.73 -16.78
C ARG A 61 4.60 -16.97 -17.29
N ASP A 62 5.76 -17.10 -16.67
CA ASP A 62 7.05 -16.45 -16.98
C ASP A 62 7.19 -14.95 -16.63
N ALA A 63 6.11 -14.22 -16.38
CA ALA A 63 6.19 -12.78 -16.11
C ALA A 63 5.00 -12.23 -15.32
N ILE A 64 5.26 -11.23 -14.45
CA ILE A 64 4.23 -10.51 -13.68
C ILE A 64 3.15 -9.93 -14.60
N VAL A 65 3.55 -9.35 -15.73
CA VAL A 65 2.62 -8.70 -16.68
C VAL A 65 1.64 -9.67 -17.35
N LYS A 66 1.93 -10.98 -17.30
CA LYS A 66 1.03 -12.04 -17.80
C LYS A 66 0.09 -12.59 -16.73
N MET A 67 0.13 -12.08 -15.50
CA MET A 67 -0.87 -12.36 -14.46
C MET A 67 -2.27 -12.12 -15.03
N THR A 68 -3.21 -13.03 -14.80
CA THR A 68 -4.60 -12.80 -15.20
C THR A 68 -5.38 -12.13 -14.06
N VAL A 69 -6.55 -11.58 -14.38
CA VAL A 69 -7.47 -11.03 -13.37
C VAL A 69 -7.79 -12.11 -12.33
N ASP A 70 -8.04 -13.34 -12.75
CA ASP A 70 -8.35 -14.44 -11.83
C ASP A 70 -7.16 -14.86 -10.98
N ASP A 71 -5.92 -14.82 -11.49
CA ASP A 71 -4.75 -15.09 -10.65
C ASP A 71 -4.61 -14.04 -9.52
N LEU A 72 -4.90 -12.76 -9.82
CA LEU A 72 -4.87 -11.68 -8.84
C LEU A 72 -5.94 -11.88 -7.76
N PHE A 73 -7.18 -12.14 -8.16
CA PHE A 73 -8.26 -12.35 -7.20
C PHE A 73 -8.12 -13.66 -6.42
N ALA A 74 -7.61 -14.73 -7.03
CA ALA A 74 -7.29 -15.95 -6.30
C ALA A 74 -6.22 -15.72 -5.22
N GLY A 75 -5.23 -14.86 -5.49
CA GLY A 75 -4.26 -14.41 -4.49
C GLY A 75 -4.91 -13.61 -3.35
N ILE A 76 -5.85 -12.72 -3.67
CA ILE A 76 -6.61 -11.96 -2.66
C ILE A 76 -7.45 -12.91 -1.79
N GLU A 77 -8.20 -13.80 -2.42
CA GLU A 77 -9.00 -14.83 -1.74
C GLU A 77 -8.14 -15.68 -0.81
N GLU A 78 -6.98 -16.14 -1.25
CA GLU A 78 -6.04 -16.92 -0.41
C GLU A 78 -5.61 -16.15 0.84
N HIS A 79 -5.26 -14.87 0.71
CA HIS A 79 -4.89 -14.05 1.87
C HIS A 79 -6.06 -13.88 2.84
N ILE A 80 -7.27 -13.62 2.32
CA ILE A 80 -8.50 -13.48 3.13
C ILE A 80 -8.80 -14.79 3.87
N TYR A 81 -8.72 -15.94 3.20
CA TYR A 81 -8.95 -17.26 3.83
C TYR A 81 -7.90 -17.62 4.89
N ASP A 82 -6.67 -17.12 4.74
CA ASP A 82 -5.63 -17.28 5.76
C ASP A 82 -5.87 -16.40 7.01
N GLY A 83 -6.85 -15.48 6.97
CA GLY A 83 -7.30 -14.70 8.12
C GLY A 83 -6.65 -13.33 8.27
N VAL A 84 -6.25 -12.68 7.18
CA VAL A 84 -5.72 -11.30 7.24
C VAL A 84 -6.83 -10.29 7.55
N ASP A 85 -6.52 -9.28 8.36
CA ASP A 85 -7.49 -8.28 8.83
C ASP A 85 -7.68 -7.14 7.83
N PHE A 86 -6.63 -6.79 7.09
CA PHE A 86 -6.68 -5.78 6.02
C PHE A 86 -5.77 -6.10 4.85
N ILE A 87 -6.14 -5.60 3.67
CA ILE A 87 -5.36 -5.78 2.45
C ILE A 87 -5.10 -4.45 1.75
N THR A 88 -3.85 -4.21 1.35
CA THR A 88 -3.49 -3.10 0.50
C THR A 88 -3.78 -3.43 -0.95
N VAL A 89 -4.72 -2.67 -1.53
CA VAL A 89 -5.15 -2.80 -2.93
C VAL A 89 -4.94 -1.48 -3.66
N HIS A 90 -4.12 -1.52 -4.72
CA HIS A 90 -3.67 -0.32 -5.44
C HIS A 90 -4.69 0.05 -6.53
N CYS A 91 -5.96 0.28 -6.13
CA CYS A 91 -7.08 0.52 -7.04
C CYS A 91 -6.99 1.89 -7.74
N GLY A 92 -6.28 2.87 -7.16
CA GLY A 92 -6.17 4.22 -7.74
C GLY A 92 -5.14 4.36 -8.86
N VAL A 93 -4.35 3.31 -9.13
CA VAL A 93 -3.39 3.26 -10.24
C VAL A 93 -4.15 3.05 -11.54
N THR A 94 -4.74 4.10 -12.10
CA THR A 94 -5.54 4.04 -13.33
C THR A 94 -4.73 4.42 -14.57
N GLN A 95 -5.24 4.14 -15.77
CA GLN A 95 -4.67 4.66 -17.02
C GLN A 95 -4.60 6.20 -17.01
N SER A 96 -5.56 6.87 -16.38
CA SER A 96 -5.54 8.34 -16.20
C SER A 96 -4.35 8.78 -15.36
N ALA A 97 -4.14 8.15 -14.20
CA ALA A 97 -3.00 8.46 -13.32
C ALA A 97 -1.65 8.22 -14.03
N ILE A 98 -1.54 7.14 -14.81
CA ILE A 98 -0.34 6.86 -15.62
C ILE A 98 -0.14 7.94 -16.70
N ALA A 99 -1.21 8.41 -17.34
CA ALA A 99 -1.13 9.47 -18.34
C ALA A 99 -0.67 10.80 -17.71
N ARG A 100 -1.16 11.14 -16.51
CA ARG A 100 -0.70 12.31 -15.74
C ARG A 100 0.79 12.22 -15.42
N LEU A 101 1.22 11.06 -14.91
CA LEU A 101 2.63 10.79 -14.60
C LEU A 101 3.51 10.98 -15.83
N LYS A 102 3.17 10.36 -16.97
CA LYS A 102 3.95 10.47 -18.22
C LYS A 102 4.04 11.89 -18.75
N GLN A 103 2.98 12.69 -18.60
CA GLN A 103 2.96 14.08 -19.07
C GLN A 103 3.78 15.02 -18.17
N GLN A 104 3.78 14.78 -16.86
CA GLN A 104 4.51 15.62 -15.92
C GLN A 104 5.98 15.22 -15.79
N GLY A 105 6.26 13.92 -15.78
CA GLY A 105 7.55 13.35 -15.40
C GLY A 105 7.79 13.39 -13.90
N ARG A 106 8.71 12.55 -13.42
CA ARG A 106 9.21 12.52 -12.04
C ARG A 106 10.73 12.43 -12.02
N VAL A 107 11.33 12.86 -10.91
CA VAL A 107 12.75 12.64 -10.62
C VAL A 107 12.99 11.18 -10.26
N VAL A 108 12.13 10.60 -9.43
CA VAL A 108 12.10 9.16 -9.15
C VAL A 108 10.71 8.65 -9.49
N ASP A 109 10.64 7.87 -10.59
CA ASP A 109 9.42 7.37 -11.24
C ASP A 109 8.34 6.85 -10.27
N VAL A 110 8.19 5.53 -10.15
CA VAL A 110 7.17 4.89 -9.31
C VAL A 110 7.89 4.04 -8.29
N VAL A 111 7.78 4.44 -7.03
CA VAL A 111 8.46 3.78 -5.90
C VAL A 111 7.57 2.78 -5.17
N SER A 112 6.27 2.77 -5.46
CA SER A 112 5.38 1.72 -4.98
C SER A 112 5.61 0.44 -5.77
N ARG A 113 6.02 -0.64 -5.10
CA ARG A 113 6.17 -1.96 -5.74
C ARG A 113 4.84 -2.46 -6.32
N GLY A 114 3.75 -2.33 -5.56
CA GLY A 114 2.42 -2.79 -6.01
C GLY A 114 1.89 -1.91 -7.15
N GLY A 115 2.11 -0.59 -7.04
CA GLY A 115 1.82 0.34 -8.14
C GLY A 115 2.61 -0.02 -9.41
N ALA A 116 3.92 -0.24 -9.29
CA ALA A 116 4.77 -0.61 -10.44
C ALA A 116 4.33 -1.92 -11.11
N PHE A 117 3.92 -2.94 -10.33
CA PHE A 117 3.40 -4.20 -10.88
C PHE A 117 2.14 -3.95 -11.73
N LEU A 118 1.19 -3.16 -11.20
CA LEU A 118 -0.05 -2.86 -11.91
C LEU A 118 0.16 -1.92 -13.10
N ILE A 119 1.06 -0.94 -13.01
CA ILE A 119 1.43 -0.11 -14.17
C ILE A 119 2.02 -0.97 -15.28
N GLY A 120 2.94 -1.88 -14.95
CA GLY A 120 3.50 -2.83 -15.90
C GLY A 120 2.42 -3.69 -16.55
N TRP A 121 1.48 -4.18 -15.75
CA TRP A 121 0.34 -4.97 -16.22
C TRP A 121 -0.58 -4.17 -17.16
N ILE A 122 -0.96 -2.94 -16.79
CA ILE A 122 -1.83 -2.04 -17.55
C ILE A 122 -1.21 -1.73 -18.92
N LEU A 123 0.08 -1.39 -18.94
CA LEU A 123 0.78 -1.04 -20.17
C LEU A 123 0.98 -2.26 -21.09
N TYR A 124 1.21 -3.45 -20.52
CA TYR A 124 1.41 -4.67 -21.32
C TYR A 124 0.10 -5.19 -21.91
N ASN A 125 -0.99 -5.15 -21.14
CA ASN A 125 -2.29 -5.68 -21.55
C ASN A 125 -3.17 -4.66 -22.27
N GLU A 126 -2.77 -3.38 -22.30
CA GLU A 126 -3.56 -2.26 -22.84
C GLU A 126 -4.98 -2.18 -22.25
N ARG A 127 -5.09 -2.48 -20.96
CA ARG A 127 -6.36 -2.54 -20.20
C ARG A 127 -6.31 -1.67 -18.96
N GLU A 128 -7.48 -1.34 -18.41
CA GLU A 128 -7.54 -0.65 -17.13
C GLU A 128 -7.11 -1.56 -15.99
N ASN A 129 -6.70 -0.97 -14.87
CA ASN A 129 -6.33 -1.67 -13.65
C ASN A 129 -7.42 -2.67 -13.22
N PRO A 130 -7.12 -3.96 -13.07
CA PRO A 130 -8.11 -4.96 -12.70
C PRO A 130 -8.72 -4.70 -11.31
N LEU A 131 -7.98 -4.11 -10.38
CA LEU A 131 -8.52 -3.76 -9.06
C LEU A 131 -9.49 -2.58 -9.11
N TYR A 132 -9.40 -1.74 -10.15
CA TYR A 132 -10.33 -0.64 -10.40
C TYR A 132 -11.53 -1.11 -11.22
N GLU A 133 -11.29 -1.79 -12.34
CA GLU A 133 -12.32 -2.31 -13.26
C GLU A 133 -13.27 -3.27 -12.53
N TYR A 134 -12.73 -4.14 -11.67
CA TYR A 134 -13.46 -5.14 -10.91
C TYR A 134 -13.59 -4.80 -9.42
N TYR A 135 -13.66 -3.50 -9.08
CA TYR A 135 -13.75 -3.07 -7.68
C TYR A 135 -14.95 -3.67 -6.93
N ASP A 136 -16.10 -3.88 -7.60
CA ASP A 136 -17.27 -4.50 -6.97
C ASP A 136 -16.99 -5.94 -6.51
N ARG A 137 -16.15 -6.71 -7.25
CA ARG A 137 -15.70 -8.04 -6.81
C ARG A 137 -14.84 -7.96 -5.54
N LEU A 138 -14.01 -6.91 -5.41
CA LEU A 138 -13.27 -6.67 -4.16
C LEU A 138 -14.21 -6.35 -3.00
N LEU A 139 -15.24 -5.54 -3.25
CA LEU A 139 -16.23 -5.17 -2.23
C LEU A 139 -17.03 -6.38 -1.76
N GLU A 140 -17.42 -7.28 -2.67
CA GLU A 140 -18.10 -8.54 -2.33
C GLU A 140 -17.23 -9.40 -1.40
N LEU A 141 -15.98 -9.64 -1.77
CA LEU A 141 -15.03 -10.40 -0.94
C LEU A 141 -14.78 -9.74 0.41
N ALA A 142 -14.47 -8.44 0.43
CA ALA A 142 -14.20 -7.71 1.65
C ALA A 142 -15.40 -7.72 2.61
N ARG A 143 -16.62 -7.64 2.06
CA ARG A 143 -17.87 -7.71 2.84
C ARG A 143 -18.14 -9.10 3.38
N GLU A 144 -17.90 -10.15 2.59
CA GLU A 144 -18.17 -11.53 3.00
C GLU A 144 -17.31 -11.94 4.21
N PHE A 145 -16.05 -11.49 4.24
CA PHE A 145 -15.07 -11.88 5.25
C PHE A 145 -14.73 -10.78 6.27
N ASP A 146 -15.42 -9.64 6.22
CA ASP A 146 -15.16 -8.44 7.06
C ASP A 146 -13.69 -7.98 7.05
N VAL A 147 -13.09 -7.96 5.85
CA VAL A 147 -11.71 -7.49 5.65
C VAL A 147 -11.70 -6.02 5.30
N THR A 148 -10.83 -5.25 5.96
CA THR A 148 -10.68 -3.82 5.66
C THR A 148 -9.86 -3.61 4.39
N LEU A 149 -10.36 -2.77 3.48
CA LEU A 149 -9.59 -2.34 2.31
C LEU A 149 -8.67 -1.18 2.69
N SER A 150 -7.36 -1.40 2.60
CA SER A 150 -6.37 -0.33 2.60
C SER A 150 -6.14 0.12 1.16
N LEU A 151 -6.71 1.25 0.76
CA LEU A 151 -6.59 1.72 -0.63
C LEU A 151 -5.20 2.32 -0.84
N GLY A 152 -4.35 1.56 -1.53
CA GLY A 152 -2.91 1.81 -1.65
C GLY A 152 -2.54 3.02 -2.50
N ASP A 153 -1.41 3.63 -2.15
CA ASP A 153 -0.84 4.83 -2.77
C ASP A 153 0.20 4.49 -3.86
N GLY A 154 -0.26 3.86 -4.93
CA GLY A 154 0.61 3.41 -6.02
C GLY A 154 1.37 4.51 -6.74
N MET A 155 0.88 5.74 -6.68
CA MET A 155 1.49 6.96 -7.22
C MET A 155 2.06 7.85 -6.11
N ARG A 156 2.46 7.32 -4.95
CA ARG A 156 3.14 8.14 -3.94
C ARG A 156 4.48 8.72 -4.44
N PRO A 157 4.91 9.88 -3.94
CA PRO A 157 6.21 10.47 -4.23
C PRO A 157 7.33 9.70 -3.53
N GLY A 158 8.40 9.41 -4.27
CA GLY A 158 9.64 8.81 -3.76
C GLY A 158 10.79 9.79 -3.54
N SER A 159 10.55 11.07 -3.82
CA SER A 159 11.46 12.17 -3.49
C SER A 159 10.67 13.41 -3.15
N LEU A 160 11.32 14.36 -2.47
CA LEU A 160 10.75 15.68 -2.20
C LEU A 160 10.41 16.44 -3.50
N ALA A 161 11.12 16.17 -4.59
CA ALA A 161 10.90 16.83 -5.88
C ALA A 161 9.58 16.42 -6.55
N ASP A 162 9.11 15.20 -6.24
CA ASP A 162 7.88 14.63 -6.79
C ASP A 162 6.67 14.81 -5.84
N ALA A 163 6.87 15.47 -4.70
CA ALA A 163 5.87 15.68 -3.67
C ALA A 163 4.66 16.49 -4.17
N THR A 164 3.45 15.97 -3.89
CA THR A 164 2.16 16.58 -4.24
C THR A 164 2.04 16.87 -5.75
N ASP A 165 2.56 15.95 -6.57
CA ASP A 165 2.46 16.04 -8.03
C ASP A 165 1.07 15.64 -8.54
N ARG A 166 0.85 15.79 -9.86
CA ARG A 166 -0.45 15.53 -10.48
C ARG A 166 -0.81 14.05 -10.43
N ALA A 167 0.17 13.15 -10.52
CA ALA A 167 -0.08 11.71 -10.47
C ALA A 167 -0.58 11.29 -9.07
N GLN A 168 0.06 11.81 -8.01
CA GLN A 168 -0.38 11.58 -6.63
C GLN A 168 -1.80 12.11 -6.40
N VAL A 169 -2.09 13.34 -6.84
CA VAL A 169 -3.42 13.95 -6.64
C VAL A 169 -4.50 13.25 -7.47
N GLU A 170 -4.20 12.85 -8.71
CA GLU A 170 -5.12 12.09 -9.56
C GLU A 170 -5.48 10.73 -8.94
N GLU A 171 -4.49 10.03 -8.39
CA GLU A 171 -4.73 8.80 -7.64
C GLU A 171 -5.64 9.08 -6.44
N LEU A 172 -5.31 10.07 -5.60
CA LEU A 172 -6.10 10.41 -4.41
C LEU A 172 -7.57 10.74 -4.73
N LEU A 173 -7.83 11.45 -5.82
CA LEU A 173 -9.19 11.72 -6.29
C LEU A 173 -9.95 10.42 -6.60
N THR A 174 -9.29 9.50 -7.32
CA THR A 174 -9.83 8.18 -7.60
C THR A 174 -10.11 7.41 -6.30
N LEU A 175 -9.19 7.41 -5.35
CA LEU A 175 -9.38 6.75 -4.05
C LEU A 175 -10.57 7.33 -3.28
N GLY A 176 -10.83 8.65 -3.37
CA GLY A 176 -12.01 9.30 -2.80
C GLY A 176 -13.33 8.75 -3.34
N GLU A 177 -13.41 8.52 -4.64
CA GLU A 177 -14.58 7.89 -5.28
C GLU A 177 -14.75 6.43 -4.83
N LEU A 178 -13.65 5.70 -4.70
CA LEU A 178 -13.67 4.31 -4.23
C LEU A 178 -14.06 4.20 -2.75
N VAL A 179 -13.67 5.17 -1.90
CA VAL A 179 -14.15 5.28 -0.51
C VAL A 179 -15.68 5.40 -0.46
N ASP A 180 -16.28 6.22 -1.34
CA ASP A 180 -17.74 6.35 -1.41
C ASP A 180 -18.40 5.01 -1.77
N ARG A 181 -17.86 4.29 -2.75
CA ARG A 181 -18.35 2.97 -3.16
C ARG A 181 -18.21 1.93 -2.05
N ALA A 182 -17.07 1.89 -1.37
CA ALA A 182 -16.86 0.98 -0.24
C ALA A 182 -17.87 1.21 0.89
N ARG A 183 -18.09 2.48 1.27
CA ARG A 183 -19.08 2.85 2.28
C ARG A 183 -20.51 2.47 1.88
N GLN A 184 -20.88 2.67 0.62
CA GLN A 184 -22.19 2.24 0.11
C GLN A 184 -22.35 0.72 0.16
N ALA A 185 -21.29 -0.03 -0.10
CA ALA A 185 -21.25 -1.48 0.02
C ALA A 185 -21.10 -1.99 1.48
N GLY A 186 -21.01 -1.10 2.47
CA GLY A 186 -20.81 -1.48 3.88
C GLY A 186 -19.45 -2.12 4.17
N VAL A 187 -18.43 -1.79 3.37
CA VAL A 187 -17.06 -2.28 3.52
C VAL A 187 -16.20 -1.24 4.24
N GLN A 188 -15.40 -1.70 5.19
CA GLN A 188 -14.45 -0.88 5.93
C GLN A 188 -13.28 -0.46 5.03
N VAL A 189 -12.87 0.80 5.11
CA VAL A 189 -11.84 1.35 4.21
C VAL A 189 -10.95 2.37 4.92
N MET A 190 -9.65 2.28 4.67
CA MET A 190 -8.66 3.32 4.95
C MET A 190 -7.92 3.69 3.66
N VAL A 191 -7.31 4.87 3.63
CA VAL A 191 -6.60 5.39 2.45
C VAL A 191 -5.13 5.51 2.78
N GLU A 192 -4.27 4.95 1.94
CA GLU A 192 -2.82 5.11 2.07
C GLU A 192 -2.36 6.45 1.51
N GLY A 193 -1.23 6.95 2.02
CA GLY A 193 -0.72 8.27 1.71
C GLY A 193 0.79 8.36 1.73
N PRO A 194 1.32 9.51 1.27
CA PRO A 194 2.64 9.63 0.68
C PRO A 194 3.81 9.24 1.58
N GLY A 195 4.90 8.91 0.88
CA GLY A 195 6.22 8.63 1.45
C GLY A 195 7.07 9.88 1.66
N HIS A 196 7.47 10.57 0.59
CA HIS A 196 8.41 11.71 0.68
C HIS A 196 7.67 13.05 0.53
N LEU A 197 7.68 13.88 1.57
CA LEU A 197 7.02 15.19 1.57
C LEU A 197 7.86 16.24 2.30
N PRO A 198 8.11 17.42 1.71
CA PRO A 198 8.71 18.51 2.45
C PRO A 198 7.75 19.03 3.54
N LEU A 199 8.29 19.47 4.67
CA LEU A 199 7.54 19.86 5.88
C LEU A 199 6.33 20.77 5.60
N ASN A 200 6.51 21.76 4.73
CA ASN A 200 5.50 22.76 4.41
C ASN A 200 4.32 22.22 3.58
N GLN A 201 4.36 20.97 3.13
CA GLN A 201 3.28 20.33 2.36
C GLN A 201 2.50 19.28 3.18
N ILE A 202 3.00 18.84 4.33
CA ILE A 202 2.43 17.71 5.08
C ILE A 202 0.98 18.00 5.51
N GLU A 203 0.75 19.12 6.21
CA GLU A 203 -0.59 19.48 6.69
C GLU A 203 -1.57 19.62 5.53
N ALA A 204 -1.16 20.28 4.44
CA ALA A 204 -1.99 20.44 3.25
C ALA A 204 -2.36 19.09 2.62
N ASN A 205 -1.43 18.13 2.59
CA ASN A 205 -1.68 16.79 2.04
C ASN A 205 -2.69 16.01 2.89
N VAL A 206 -2.54 16.06 4.22
CA VAL A 206 -3.49 15.44 5.16
C VAL A 206 -4.88 16.06 5.01
N GLN A 207 -4.99 17.39 5.01
CA GLN A 207 -6.28 18.08 4.85
C GLN A 207 -6.92 17.83 3.49
N LEU A 208 -6.12 17.69 2.43
CA LEU A 208 -6.58 17.31 1.10
C LEU A 208 -7.22 15.92 1.12
N GLN A 209 -6.54 14.93 1.69
CA GLN A 209 -7.11 13.58 1.83
C GLN A 209 -8.39 13.60 2.67
N LYS A 210 -8.40 14.29 3.82
CA LYS A 210 -9.58 14.34 4.68
C LYS A 210 -10.79 14.94 3.98
N SER A 211 -10.56 15.91 3.09
CA SER A 211 -11.59 16.53 2.28
C SER A 211 -12.09 15.60 1.17
N ILE A 212 -11.17 15.07 0.34
CA ILE A 212 -11.51 14.23 -0.82
C ILE A 212 -12.14 12.90 -0.39
N CYS A 213 -11.54 12.24 0.60
CA CYS A 213 -11.95 10.92 1.09
C CYS A 213 -12.97 11.03 2.24
N LYS A 214 -13.58 12.21 2.45
CA LYS A 214 -14.66 12.45 3.41
C LYS A 214 -14.35 11.86 4.79
N GLY A 215 -13.20 12.23 5.34
CA GLY A 215 -12.74 11.81 6.65
C GLY A 215 -12.41 10.33 6.81
N ALA A 216 -12.23 9.56 5.73
CA ALA A 216 -11.72 8.19 5.84
C ALA A 216 -10.36 8.18 6.59
N PRO A 217 -10.07 7.11 7.36
CA PRO A 217 -8.78 6.96 8.03
C PRO A 217 -7.63 7.09 7.03
N PHE A 218 -6.59 7.83 7.42
CA PHE A 218 -5.42 8.08 6.59
C PHE A 218 -4.20 7.36 7.17
N TYR A 219 -3.58 6.54 6.34
CA TYR A 219 -2.45 5.68 6.67
C TYR A 219 -1.22 6.12 5.87
N VAL A 220 -0.19 6.69 6.49
CA VAL A 220 0.96 7.29 5.77
C VAL A 220 2.28 6.62 6.11
N LEU A 221 3.20 6.56 5.14
CA LEU A 221 4.56 6.03 5.31
C LEU A 221 5.55 7.15 5.66
N GLY A 222 5.89 7.33 6.92
CA GLY A 222 6.61 8.52 7.38
C GLY A 222 5.64 9.69 7.58
N PRO A 223 5.67 10.77 6.76
CA PRO A 223 6.50 10.96 5.57
C PRO A 223 7.94 11.41 5.86
N LEU A 224 8.87 11.08 4.96
CA LEU A 224 10.25 11.52 5.01
C LEU A 224 10.35 12.99 4.57
N VAL A 225 10.91 13.81 5.46
CA VAL A 225 10.99 15.27 5.27
C VAL A 225 12.25 15.74 4.53
N THR A 226 13.15 14.82 4.20
CA THR A 226 14.36 15.08 3.43
C THR A 226 14.92 13.79 2.80
N ASP A 227 15.48 13.90 1.59
CA ASP A 227 16.00 12.76 0.81
C ASP A 227 17.48 12.44 1.11
N ILE A 228 18.15 13.23 1.95
CA ILE A 228 19.58 13.06 2.27
C ILE A 228 19.79 12.26 3.56
N GLY A 229 18.74 11.61 4.06
CA GLY A 229 18.67 10.94 5.36
C GLY A 229 19.00 9.46 5.36
N ALA A 230 19.46 8.85 4.26
CA ALA A 230 19.69 7.41 4.16
C ALA A 230 20.51 6.85 5.35
N GLY A 231 20.02 5.80 6.00
CA GLY A 231 20.55 5.27 7.27
C GLY A 231 19.91 5.89 8.53
N TYR A 232 19.22 7.01 8.37
CA TYR A 232 18.55 7.81 9.39
C TYR A 232 17.10 8.14 9.02
N ASP A 233 16.52 7.43 8.06
CA ASP A 233 15.18 7.73 7.56
C ASP A 233 14.07 7.45 8.58
N HIS A 234 14.32 6.59 9.56
CA HIS A 234 13.48 6.50 10.77
C HIS A 234 13.33 7.85 11.49
N ILE A 235 14.36 8.72 11.50
CA ILE A 235 14.32 10.06 12.10
C ILE A 235 13.61 11.04 11.17
N THR A 236 13.97 11.05 9.89
CA THR A 236 13.35 11.97 8.91
C THR A 236 11.85 11.67 8.77
N GLY A 237 11.49 10.39 8.74
CA GLY A 237 10.12 9.88 8.77
C GLY A 237 9.38 10.20 10.07
N ALA A 238 10.03 10.08 11.24
CA ALA A 238 9.39 10.41 12.51
C ALA A 238 9.01 11.90 12.62
N ILE A 239 9.82 12.81 12.09
CA ILE A 239 9.50 14.24 12.06
C ILE A 239 8.24 14.48 11.22
N GLY A 240 8.18 13.93 10.02
CA GLY A 240 7.02 14.10 9.15
C GLY A 240 5.78 13.41 9.69
N GLY A 241 5.93 12.19 10.23
CA GLY A 241 4.83 11.42 10.83
C GLY A 241 4.21 12.10 12.03
N ALA A 242 5.01 12.73 12.90
CA ALA A 242 4.49 13.51 14.02
C ALA A 242 3.65 14.71 13.55
N ILE A 243 4.08 15.40 12.49
CA ILE A 243 3.32 16.53 11.90
C ILE A 243 2.06 16.03 11.19
N ALA A 244 2.15 14.92 10.46
CA ALA A 244 1.01 14.31 9.77
C ALA A 244 -0.07 13.87 10.77
N ALA A 245 0.33 13.19 11.86
CA ALA A 245 -0.57 12.80 12.94
C ALA A 245 -1.22 14.01 13.60
N ALA A 246 -0.45 15.07 13.90
CA ALA A 246 -1.00 16.31 14.45
C ALA A 246 -2.00 17.00 13.50
N ALA A 247 -1.83 16.83 12.19
CA ALA A 247 -2.74 17.35 11.16
C ALA A 247 -3.97 16.45 10.91
N GLY A 248 -4.01 15.23 11.47
CA GLY A 248 -5.18 14.33 11.40
C GLY A 248 -4.96 12.97 10.73
N THR A 249 -3.73 12.57 10.43
CA THR A 249 -3.43 11.18 10.07
C THR A 249 -3.77 10.22 11.21
N ASP A 250 -4.34 9.06 10.90
CA ASP A 250 -4.84 8.10 11.91
C ASP A 250 -3.91 6.91 12.10
N PHE A 251 -3.11 6.56 11.08
CA PHE A 251 -2.21 5.42 11.13
C PHE A 251 -0.86 5.75 10.49
N LEU A 252 0.24 5.36 11.13
CA LEU A 252 1.60 5.63 10.67
C LEU A 252 2.32 4.31 10.35
N CYS A 253 2.74 4.13 9.10
CA CYS A 253 3.67 3.08 8.74
C CYS A 253 5.06 3.53 9.16
N TYR A 254 5.70 2.73 10.01
CA TYR A 254 7.05 3.03 10.48
C TYR A 254 8.08 3.02 9.34
N VAL A 255 9.20 3.67 9.59
CA VAL A 255 10.36 3.67 8.69
C VAL A 255 11.55 3.19 9.52
N THR A 256 12.32 2.25 8.98
CA THR A 256 13.48 1.69 9.68
C THR A 256 14.76 2.45 9.34
N PRO A 257 15.84 2.32 10.12
CA PRO A 257 17.15 2.83 9.72
C PRO A 257 17.69 2.23 8.41
N SER A 258 17.21 1.05 8.00
CA SER A 258 17.65 0.39 6.77
C SER A 258 16.84 0.79 5.54
N GLU A 259 15.85 1.67 5.67
CA GLU A 259 15.10 2.21 4.53
C GLU A 259 16.08 2.77 3.49
N HIS A 260 15.80 2.51 2.21
CA HIS A 260 16.67 2.81 1.06
C HIS A 260 18.03 2.09 1.02
N LEU A 261 18.36 1.25 2.01
CA LEU A 261 19.65 0.55 2.11
C LEU A 261 19.54 -0.97 2.04
N GLY A 262 18.51 -1.56 2.65
CA GLY A 262 18.36 -3.02 2.70
C GLY A 262 17.26 -3.52 3.63
N LEU A 263 17.22 -4.83 3.83
CA LEU A 263 16.26 -5.49 4.71
C LEU A 263 16.60 -5.22 6.19
N PRO A 264 15.61 -4.85 7.02
CA PRO A 264 15.78 -4.74 8.47
C PRO A 264 15.80 -6.11 9.17
#